data_AF-A0A1T3CFR9-F1
#
_entry.id   AF-A0A1T3CFR9-F1
#
_cell.length_a   1.000
_cell.length_b   1.000
_cell.length_c   1.000
_cell.angle_alpha   90.00
_cell.angle_beta   90.00
_cell.angle_gamma   90.00
#
_symmetry.space_group_name_H-M   'P 1'
#
loop_
_entity.id
_entity.type
_entity.pdbx_description
1 polymer ?
#
loop_
_entity_poly.entity_id
_entity_poly.type
_entity_poly.pdbx_seq_one_letter_code
_entity_poly.pdbx_strand_id
1 'polypeptide(L)'
;MSFRKRNTVIGVTGAAPQSQQTKLLVPGTRPSPHDGRLSTSTGTSSLDQLLAGHAGLPVGTCLLVEETGTTDFGGILLRYFAAEGLVQGHSVHVLGFGDHWRRELPGLASEGRSKEASSSNSSDSKMKIAWRYEALSSRAAPSRGPSISDSGEGMAPFCHTFDLSGRLDDSVAQGQFYTTRGGGMDSGQSLFRRFISEVTTKIKSSPPTAIHRIVVPSLLSPTLYPPSACRPQEVLQFLHQIRALLRQFPSRIVVMITLPISLYPRSTGLVRRAELICDGVVELISLQQQPQHHIDRNSANDTKAQGLFRIHLLPIFHEKGVDWKEAGLGKRDWHKHARIIATMEAPKLIRIANISGRYLVFDPDAVSALRRRANTNGTLVGTTPQQPTQNIFLGLPIELRPEEVDALIRTNVAYVVDDVAAHQSALQSLDHDSRRAYIGSLRLRKQTAHKVFAEMNAQKASIAASKAERQRDSTSTPTSTSSAAPDSLKSDGGPFSRNSQVTLLGVTPTSSANHISPDAYALPVEPSNSEKGSLCQFMLGNGYFMTPGLRFGARYSVYPGDPLRFHAHFMANEYGWEEEIPILDIVGGGRLATAVKKAFLIGGRQLSTSPDTALPTVRSFSIEWAGM
;
A
#
# COMPACT_ATOMS: atom_id res chain seq x y z
N MET A 1 43.17 -24.94 17.02
CA MET A 1 42.22 -25.94 17.52
C MET A 1 41.05 -26.03 16.56
N SER A 2 40.92 -27.16 15.86
CA SER A 2 39.89 -27.42 14.84
C SER A 2 38.63 -27.98 15.49
N PHE A 3 37.45 -27.45 15.15
CA PHE A 3 36.18 -28.04 15.55
C PHE A 3 35.53 -28.76 14.36
N ARG A 4 35.34 -30.09 14.50
CA ARG A 4 34.64 -30.97 13.56
C ARG A 4 33.12 -30.86 13.76
N LYS A 5 32.38 -30.87 12.64
CA LYS A 5 30.92 -31.04 12.59
C LYS A 5 30.53 -32.48 12.96
N ARG A 6 29.71 -32.67 14.00
CA ARG A 6 29.04 -33.95 14.28
C ARG A 6 27.72 -34.00 13.52
N ASN A 7 27.64 -34.86 12.51
CA ASN A 7 26.37 -35.32 11.95
C ASN A 7 25.93 -36.54 12.77
N THR A 8 24.87 -36.40 13.56
CA THR A 8 24.17 -37.55 14.13
C THR A 8 22.76 -37.58 13.55
N VAL A 9 22.54 -38.48 12.60
CA VAL A 9 21.20 -38.89 12.16
C VAL A 9 20.74 -39.97 13.14
N ILE A 10 19.65 -39.73 13.87
CA ILE A 10 18.97 -40.79 14.63
C ILE A 10 17.90 -41.36 13.70
N GLY A 11 18.18 -42.57 13.22
CA GLY A 11 17.31 -43.33 12.33
C GLY A 11 16.04 -43.84 13.01
N VAL A 12 15.04 -44.03 12.17
CA VAL A 12 13.70 -44.55 12.42
C VAL A 12 13.76 -46.00 12.92
N THR A 13 12.95 -46.34 13.93
CA THR A 13 12.46 -47.70 14.16
C THR A 13 10.94 -47.69 14.05
N GLY A 14 10.41 -48.55 13.19
CA GLY A 14 9.02 -48.55 12.73
C GLY A 14 7.99 -48.76 13.84
N ALA A 15 6.85 -48.10 13.68
CA ALA A 15 5.59 -48.44 14.32
C ALA A 15 4.57 -48.76 13.22
N ALA A 16 3.78 -49.80 13.47
CA ALA A 16 2.77 -50.43 12.64
C ALA A 16 1.78 -49.43 11.98
N PRO A 17 1.08 -49.82 10.88
CA PRO A 17 0.09 -48.96 10.25
C PRO A 17 -1.07 -48.73 11.21
N GLN A 18 -1.07 -47.60 11.90
CA GLN A 18 -2.25 -47.14 12.62
C GLN A 18 -3.27 -46.67 11.58
N SER A 19 -4.41 -47.35 11.59
CA SER A 19 -5.66 -46.99 10.93
C SER A 19 -5.87 -45.48 10.89
N GLN A 20 -6.03 -44.92 9.69
CA GLN A 20 -6.48 -43.55 9.47
C GLN A 20 -7.87 -43.39 10.11
N GLN A 21 -7.91 -42.93 11.36
CA GLN A 21 -9.09 -42.27 11.90
C GLN A 21 -9.18 -40.90 11.23
N THR A 22 -10.12 -40.75 10.31
CA THR A 22 -10.56 -39.47 9.75
C THR A 22 -11.01 -38.58 10.91
N LYS A 23 -10.13 -37.68 11.37
CA LYS A 23 -10.55 -36.57 12.25
C LYS A 23 -11.54 -35.74 11.45
N LEU A 24 -12.83 -35.80 11.80
CA LEU A 24 -13.87 -34.93 11.26
C LEU A 24 -13.41 -33.48 11.46
N LEU A 25 -13.11 -32.79 10.36
CA LEU A 25 -12.73 -31.39 10.36
C LEU A 25 -13.96 -30.55 10.77
N VAL A 26 -13.70 -29.43 11.45
CA VAL A 26 -14.79 -28.51 11.84
C VAL A 26 -15.45 -27.99 10.57
N PRO A 27 -16.80 -27.97 10.47
CA PRO A 27 -17.50 -27.38 9.32
C PRO A 27 -16.97 -25.99 8.99
N GLY A 28 -16.83 -25.66 7.71
CA GLY A 28 -16.31 -24.36 7.29
C GLY A 28 -14.79 -24.15 7.44
N THR A 29 -14.06 -25.19 7.83
CA THR A 29 -12.59 -25.17 7.91
C THR A 29 -11.96 -26.21 6.99
N ARG A 30 -10.80 -25.88 6.42
CA ARG A 30 -9.98 -26.80 5.63
C ARG A 30 -8.49 -26.59 5.88
N PRO A 31 -7.66 -27.65 5.78
CA PRO A 31 -6.22 -27.48 5.71
C PRO A 31 -5.84 -26.62 4.50
N SER A 32 -4.96 -25.67 4.72
CA SER A 32 -4.41 -24.82 3.68
C SER A 32 -3.66 -25.68 2.66
N PRO A 33 -3.90 -25.48 1.34
CA PRO A 33 -3.15 -26.18 0.30
C PRO A 33 -1.64 -25.89 0.33
N HIS A 34 -1.23 -24.77 0.93
CA HIS A 34 0.16 -24.32 0.94
C HIS A 34 0.97 -24.95 2.09
N ASP A 35 0.45 -24.94 3.32
CA ASP A 35 1.20 -25.40 4.50
C ASP A 35 0.41 -26.27 5.49
N GLY A 36 -0.81 -26.68 5.11
CA GLY A 36 -1.66 -27.57 5.92
C GLY A 36 -2.30 -26.93 7.16
N ARG A 37 -2.07 -25.64 7.42
CA ARG A 37 -2.71 -24.93 8.53
C ARG A 37 -4.21 -24.79 8.33
N LEU A 38 -4.97 -24.75 9.42
CA LEU A 38 -6.42 -24.61 9.31
C LEU A 38 -6.77 -23.21 8.77
N SER A 39 -7.55 -23.16 7.70
CA SER A 39 -8.06 -21.94 7.08
C SER A 39 -9.58 -21.99 6.99
N THR A 40 -10.22 -20.82 6.98
CA THR A 40 -11.66 -20.67 6.79
C THR A 40 -11.95 -19.63 5.71
N SER A 41 -13.10 -19.74 5.04
CA SER A 41 -13.46 -18.81 3.95
C SER A 41 -13.73 -17.41 4.48
N THR A 42 -13.39 -16.39 3.69
CA THR A 42 -13.79 -15.01 3.94
C THR A 42 -15.25 -14.72 3.60
N GLY A 43 -16.01 -15.70 3.08
CA GLY A 43 -17.32 -15.49 2.45
C GLY A 43 -17.24 -14.84 1.07
N THR A 44 -16.03 -14.70 0.53
CA THR A 44 -15.78 -14.11 -0.79
C THR A 44 -14.71 -14.93 -1.48
N SER A 45 -15.13 -15.80 -2.41
CA SER A 45 -14.25 -16.76 -3.08
C SER A 45 -13.06 -16.13 -3.81
N SER A 46 -13.25 -14.93 -4.39
CA SER A 46 -12.18 -14.18 -5.04
C SER A 46 -11.14 -13.66 -4.04
N LEU A 47 -11.56 -13.24 -2.84
CA LEU A 47 -10.64 -12.83 -1.77
C LEU A 47 -9.89 -14.04 -1.20
N ASP A 48 -10.57 -15.19 -1.02
CA ASP A 48 -9.94 -16.43 -0.56
C ASP A 48 -8.77 -16.85 -1.45
N GLN A 49 -8.90 -16.68 -2.76
CA GLN A 49 -7.86 -17.01 -3.75
C GLN A 49 -6.63 -16.08 -3.65
N LEU A 50 -6.80 -14.84 -3.18
CA LEU A 50 -5.73 -13.84 -3.07
C LEU A 50 -4.89 -13.97 -1.79
N LEU A 51 -5.33 -14.75 -0.81
CA LEU A 51 -4.68 -14.89 0.50
C LEU A 51 -3.51 -15.90 0.47
N ALA A 52 -2.45 -15.55 -0.26
CA ALA A 52 -1.15 -16.23 -0.25
C ALA A 52 -1.18 -17.75 -0.56
N GLY A 53 -2.11 -18.19 -1.41
CA GLY A 53 -2.28 -19.61 -1.74
C GLY A 53 -2.91 -20.44 -0.61
N HIS A 54 -3.30 -19.83 0.52
CA HIS A 54 -4.02 -20.52 1.58
C HIS A 54 -5.48 -20.83 1.22
N ALA A 55 -5.99 -20.25 0.12
CA ALA A 55 -7.33 -20.45 -0.39
C ALA A 55 -8.38 -20.23 0.72
N GLY A 56 -8.25 -19.11 1.44
CA GLY A 56 -8.98 -18.83 2.66
C GLY A 56 -8.11 -18.07 3.65
N LEU A 57 -8.74 -17.49 4.66
CA LEU A 57 -8.05 -16.80 5.75
C LEU A 57 -7.58 -17.82 6.79
N PRO A 58 -6.25 -17.92 7.06
CA PRO A 58 -5.75 -18.85 8.06
C PRO A 58 -6.29 -18.52 9.46
N VAL A 59 -6.71 -19.54 10.19
CA VAL A 59 -7.13 -19.39 11.59
C VAL A 59 -5.92 -18.95 12.42
N GLY A 60 -6.15 -18.10 13.40
CA GLY A 60 -5.13 -17.46 14.22
C GLY A 60 -4.59 -16.16 13.64
N THR A 61 -5.22 -15.60 12.60
CA THR A 61 -4.77 -14.37 11.93
C THR A 61 -5.80 -13.23 11.95
N CYS A 62 -5.29 -12.00 11.82
CA CYS A 62 -6.06 -10.77 11.68
C CYS A 62 -5.83 -10.12 10.32
N LEU A 63 -6.91 -9.87 9.57
CA LEU A 63 -6.89 -9.11 8.32
C LEU A 63 -7.43 -7.69 8.55
N LEU A 64 -6.59 -6.68 8.30
CA LEU A 64 -6.97 -5.28 8.24
C LEU A 64 -7.32 -4.89 6.80
N VAL A 65 -8.53 -4.36 6.61
CA VAL A 65 -9.05 -3.89 5.33
C VAL A 65 -9.16 -2.37 5.40
N GLU A 66 -8.25 -1.69 4.74
CA GLU A 66 -8.23 -0.23 4.62
C GLU A 66 -9.12 0.19 3.45
N GLU A 67 -9.87 1.28 3.60
CA GLU A 67 -10.72 1.79 2.51
C GLU A 67 -10.51 3.29 2.29
N THR A 68 -10.26 3.66 1.03
CA THR A 68 -10.15 5.05 0.57
C THR A 68 -11.47 5.52 -0.03
N GLY A 69 -11.85 6.76 0.30
CA GLY A 69 -13.07 7.40 -0.16
C GLY A 69 -14.19 7.38 0.89
N THR A 70 -15.43 7.42 0.41
CA THR A 70 -16.67 7.44 1.20
C THR A 70 -17.57 6.23 0.91
N THR A 71 -17.04 5.23 0.21
CA THR A 71 -17.73 3.96 -0.07
C THR A 71 -17.69 3.05 1.16
N ASP A 72 -18.51 1.98 1.15
CA ASP A 72 -18.55 0.95 2.21
C ASP A 72 -18.27 -0.46 1.63
N PHE A 73 -17.30 -0.57 0.73
CA PHE A 73 -16.93 -1.88 0.17
C PHE A 73 -16.33 -2.80 1.22
N GLY A 74 -15.57 -2.26 2.18
CA GLY A 74 -15.05 -2.99 3.31
C GLY A 74 -16.17 -3.51 4.22
N GLY A 75 -17.20 -2.71 4.47
CA GLY A 75 -18.37 -3.14 5.22
C GLY A 75 -19.12 -4.29 4.54
N ILE A 76 -19.15 -4.33 3.21
CA ILE A 76 -19.70 -5.45 2.45
C ILE A 76 -18.86 -6.73 2.66
N LEU A 77 -17.53 -6.65 2.59
CA LEU A 77 -16.65 -7.80 2.86
C LEU A 77 -16.85 -8.38 4.27
N LEU A 78 -16.99 -7.52 5.28
CA LEU A 78 -17.26 -7.95 6.65
C LEU A 78 -18.62 -8.64 6.78
N ARG A 79 -19.64 -8.21 6.03
CA ARG A 79 -20.96 -8.86 6.02
C ARG A 79 -20.90 -10.24 5.37
N TYR A 80 -20.17 -10.41 4.26
CA TYR A 80 -19.90 -11.75 3.71
C TYR A 80 -19.16 -12.64 4.71
N PHE A 81 -18.12 -12.10 5.35
CA PHE A 81 -17.34 -12.83 6.36
C PHE A 81 -18.17 -13.28 7.56
N ALA A 82 -19.10 -12.43 8.01
CA ALA A 82 -20.04 -12.75 9.08
C ALA A 82 -21.10 -13.77 8.63
N ALA A 83 -21.69 -13.57 7.44
CA ALA A 83 -22.71 -14.47 6.89
C ALA A 83 -22.17 -15.89 6.69
N GLU A 84 -20.98 -16.02 6.10
CA GLU A 84 -20.28 -17.31 5.95
C GLU A 84 -20.08 -17.98 7.31
N GLY A 85 -19.71 -17.22 8.34
CA GLY A 85 -19.62 -17.73 9.70
C GLY A 85 -20.92 -18.31 10.23
N LEU A 86 -22.03 -17.60 10.05
CA LEU A 86 -23.33 -18.07 10.54
C LEU A 86 -23.81 -19.31 9.77
N VAL A 87 -23.62 -19.36 8.46
CA VAL A 87 -23.99 -20.55 7.66
C VAL A 87 -23.15 -21.77 8.05
N GLN A 88 -21.86 -21.58 8.34
CA GLN A 88 -20.94 -22.64 8.74
C GLN A 88 -21.05 -23.07 10.22
N GLY A 89 -21.92 -22.44 11.02
CA GLY A 89 -22.06 -22.78 12.44
C GLY A 89 -21.01 -22.13 13.37
N HIS A 90 -20.28 -21.11 12.91
CA HIS A 90 -19.28 -20.39 13.70
C HIS A 90 -19.92 -19.37 14.66
N SER A 91 -19.16 -18.97 15.68
CA SER A 91 -19.54 -17.86 16.56
C SER A 91 -19.02 -16.53 16.02
N VAL A 92 -19.91 -15.62 15.64
CA VAL A 92 -19.59 -14.29 15.09
C VAL A 92 -19.72 -13.22 16.17
N HIS A 93 -18.67 -12.44 16.38
CA HIS A 93 -18.60 -11.36 17.38
C HIS A 93 -18.44 -10.03 16.66
N VAL A 94 -19.39 -9.10 16.84
CA VAL A 94 -19.40 -7.80 16.15
C VAL A 94 -19.24 -6.65 17.14
N LEU A 95 -18.26 -5.78 16.89
CA LEU A 95 -18.04 -4.58 17.68
C LEU A 95 -18.77 -3.36 17.09
N GLY A 96 -19.41 -2.55 17.95
CA GLY A 96 -19.99 -1.25 17.62
C GLY A 96 -21.45 -1.31 17.17
N PHE A 97 -21.81 -2.31 16.37
CA PHE A 97 -23.18 -2.54 15.94
C PHE A 97 -23.98 -3.40 16.94
N GLY A 98 -25.30 -3.36 16.84
CA GLY A 98 -26.19 -4.24 17.61
C GLY A 98 -26.93 -5.23 16.73
N ASP A 99 -27.88 -5.93 17.30
CA ASP A 99 -28.51 -7.10 16.66
C ASP A 99 -29.19 -6.82 15.31
N HIS A 100 -29.59 -5.57 15.06
CA HIS A 100 -30.10 -5.14 13.75
C HIS A 100 -29.12 -5.40 12.60
N TRP A 101 -27.80 -5.34 12.84
CA TRP A 101 -26.78 -5.58 11.82
C TRP A 101 -26.82 -7.03 11.28
N ARG A 102 -27.30 -7.99 12.08
CA ARG A 102 -27.57 -9.37 11.63
C ARG A 102 -28.57 -9.40 10.47
N ARG A 103 -29.56 -8.51 10.48
CA ARG A 103 -30.59 -8.42 9.43
C ARG A 103 -30.09 -7.78 8.14
N GLU A 104 -28.88 -7.24 8.13
CA GLU A 104 -28.22 -6.69 6.94
C GLU A 104 -27.31 -7.70 6.25
N LEU A 105 -27.12 -8.89 6.82
CA LEU A 105 -26.26 -9.92 6.24
C LEU A 105 -26.89 -10.45 4.94
N PRO A 106 -26.08 -10.66 3.88
CA PRO A 106 -26.57 -11.08 2.59
C PRO A 106 -27.15 -12.50 2.62
N GLY A 107 -28.17 -12.73 1.80
CA GLY A 107 -28.80 -14.05 1.66
C GLY A 107 -27.97 -14.99 0.79
N LEU A 108 -28.21 -16.30 0.89
CA LEU A 108 -27.63 -17.25 -0.04
C LEU A 108 -28.22 -17.03 -1.45
N ALA A 109 -27.35 -17.06 -2.47
CA ALA A 109 -27.80 -17.04 -3.84
C ALA A 109 -28.56 -18.34 -4.15
N SER A 110 -29.81 -18.24 -4.62
CA SER A 110 -30.57 -19.43 -5.03
C SER A 110 -29.88 -20.08 -6.22
N GLU A 111 -29.50 -21.35 -6.14
CA GLU A 111 -29.23 -22.12 -7.34
C GLU A 111 -30.55 -22.26 -8.14
N GLY A 112 -30.63 -21.54 -9.25
CA GLY A 112 -31.62 -21.77 -10.32
C GLY A 112 -33.10 -21.72 -9.95
N ARG A 113 -33.67 -20.55 -9.67
CA ARG A 113 -35.06 -20.30 -10.10
C ARG A 113 -35.04 -19.87 -11.56
N SER A 114 -35.24 -20.84 -12.46
CA SER A 114 -35.70 -20.55 -13.82
C SER A 114 -36.94 -19.66 -13.71
N LYS A 115 -36.85 -18.44 -14.22
CA LYS A 115 -38.03 -17.62 -14.47
C LYS A 115 -38.94 -18.40 -15.42
N GLU A 116 -40.02 -18.97 -14.90
CA GLU A 116 -41.21 -19.27 -15.69
C GLU A 116 -41.76 -17.94 -16.19
N ALA A 117 -41.25 -17.50 -17.34
CA ALA A 117 -41.91 -16.50 -18.14
C ALA A 117 -42.95 -17.22 -19.01
N SER A 118 -44.20 -16.80 -18.83
CA SER A 118 -45.37 -17.18 -19.62
C SER A 118 -45.08 -17.33 -21.11
N SER A 119 -45.49 -18.47 -21.65
CA SER A 119 -45.48 -18.82 -23.07
C SER A 119 -46.21 -17.80 -23.95
N SER A 120 -45.52 -17.25 -24.94
CA SER A 120 -46.13 -16.89 -26.22
C SER A 120 -45.24 -17.39 -27.37
N ASN A 121 -45.86 -18.17 -28.24
CA ASN A 121 -45.24 -18.80 -29.41
C ASN A 121 -44.74 -17.76 -30.42
N SER A 122 -43.49 -17.85 -30.86
CA SER A 122 -43.17 -17.77 -32.28
C SER A 122 -41.85 -18.46 -32.63
N SER A 123 -41.95 -19.34 -33.61
CA SER A 123 -40.87 -19.98 -34.36
C SER A 123 -39.89 -18.96 -34.94
N ASP A 124 -38.58 -19.17 -34.82
CA ASP A 124 -37.81 -19.73 -35.94
C ASP A 124 -36.34 -20.04 -35.56
N SER A 125 -35.81 -21.06 -36.22
CA SER A 125 -34.48 -21.64 -36.12
C SER A 125 -33.40 -20.72 -36.70
N LYS A 126 -32.38 -20.33 -35.90
CA LYS A 126 -30.97 -20.30 -36.39
C LYS A 126 -29.88 -20.06 -35.33
N MET A 127 -28.80 -20.84 -35.50
CA MET A 127 -27.42 -20.66 -35.04
C MET A 127 -27.00 -21.32 -33.71
N LYS A 128 -26.86 -22.64 -33.81
CA LYS A 128 -26.00 -23.51 -32.98
C LYS A 128 -24.50 -23.14 -33.09
N ILE A 129 -24.03 -22.05 -32.48
CA ILE A 129 -22.58 -21.78 -32.34
C ILE A 129 -22.17 -21.22 -30.96
N ALA A 130 -23.10 -20.73 -30.12
CA ALA A 130 -22.72 -20.04 -28.88
C ALA A 130 -22.40 -20.94 -27.66
N TRP A 131 -22.72 -22.24 -27.69
CA TRP A 131 -22.50 -23.10 -26.51
C TRP A 131 -21.09 -23.69 -26.38
N ARG A 132 -20.20 -23.46 -27.36
CA ARG A 132 -18.84 -24.03 -27.35
C ARG A 132 -17.77 -23.12 -26.75
N TYR A 133 -18.07 -21.85 -26.45
CA TYR A 133 -17.08 -20.92 -25.86
C TYR A 133 -17.19 -20.75 -24.34
N GLU A 134 -18.33 -21.07 -23.74
CA GLU A 134 -18.47 -21.02 -22.27
C GLU A 134 -17.69 -22.17 -21.59
N ALA A 135 -17.61 -23.33 -22.23
CA ALA A 135 -16.80 -24.47 -21.78
C ALA A 135 -15.27 -24.29 -21.96
N LEU A 136 -14.83 -23.20 -22.59
CA LEU A 136 -13.41 -22.87 -22.79
C LEU A 136 -12.88 -21.81 -21.83
N SER A 137 -13.76 -21.01 -21.19
CA SER A 137 -13.35 -20.01 -20.20
C SER A 137 -12.97 -20.64 -18.84
N SER A 138 -13.39 -21.89 -18.59
CA SER A 138 -13.04 -22.65 -17.37
C SER A 138 -11.77 -23.52 -17.48
N ARG A 139 -11.03 -23.47 -18.61
CA ARG A 139 -9.85 -24.34 -18.87
C ARG A 139 -8.53 -23.62 -19.04
N ALA A 140 -8.27 -22.60 -18.22
CA ALA A 140 -6.91 -22.12 -17.99
C ALA A 140 -6.45 -22.53 -16.57
N ALA A 141 -6.20 -23.83 -16.41
CA ALA A 141 -5.43 -24.40 -15.30
C ALA A 141 -4.35 -25.30 -15.93
N PRO A 142 -3.05 -25.08 -15.69
CA PRO A 142 -2.03 -25.98 -16.20
C PRO A 142 -1.91 -27.23 -15.30
N SER A 143 -2.45 -28.34 -15.80
CA SER A 143 -1.97 -29.73 -15.70
C SER A 143 -1.46 -30.28 -14.34
N ARG A 144 -2.36 -31.03 -13.68
CA ARG A 144 -2.24 -32.39 -13.09
C ARG A 144 -1.02 -32.72 -12.20
N GLY A 145 -1.26 -32.70 -10.88
CA GLY A 145 -0.94 -33.82 -9.96
C GLY A 145 -2.25 -34.54 -9.59
N PRO A 146 -2.25 -35.78 -9.05
CA PRO A 146 -3.44 -36.62 -9.01
C PRO A 146 -4.53 -36.00 -8.12
N SER A 147 -5.64 -35.64 -8.75
CA SER A 147 -6.89 -35.31 -8.08
C SER A 147 -7.43 -36.58 -7.44
N ILE A 148 -7.41 -36.63 -6.11
CA ILE A 148 -8.39 -37.42 -5.37
C ILE A 148 -9.74 -36.81 -5.75
N SER A 149 -10.52 -37.58 -6.50
CA SER A 149 -11.92 -37.33 -6.77
C SER A 149 -12.67 -37.34 -5.45
N ASP A 150 -12.93 -36.17 -4.88
CA ASP A 150 -13.91 -36.03 -3.80
C ASP A 150 -15.28 -35.77 -4.42
N SER A 151 -15.78 -36.79 -5.12
CA SER A 151 -17.21 -37.00 -5.30
C SER A 151 -17.72 -37.69 -4.03
N GLY A 152 -17.77 -36.93 -2.94
CA GLY A 152 -18.44 -37.29 -1.70
C GLY A 152 -19.80 -36.60 -1.66
N GLU A 153 -20.87 -37.35 -1.89
CA GLU A 153 -22.24 -36.89 -1.64
C GLU A 153 -22.36 -36.40 -0.18
N GLY A 154 -22.67 -35.11 0.02
CA GLY A 154 -23.10 -34.57 1.32
C GLY A 154 -22.20 -33.56 2.03
N MET A 155 -21.05 -33.13 1.49
CA MET A 155 -20.24 -32.07 2.13
C MET A 155 -20.69 -30.66 1.72
N ALA A 156 -21.05 -29.84 2.71
CA ALA A 156 -21.39 -28.42 2.52
C ALA A 156 -20.21 -27.64 1.88
N PRO A 157 -20.49 -26.65 1.01
CA PRO A 157 -19.44 -25.91 0.31
C PRO A 157 -18.56 -25.11 1.28
N PHE A 158 -17.26 -25.01 0.95
CA PHE A 158 -16.29 -24.27 1.77
C PHE A 158 -16.52 -22.75 1.80
N CYS A 159 -17.04 -22.20 0.69
CA CYS A 159 -17.43 -20.81 0.56
C CYS A 159 -18.77 -20.80 -0.16
N HIS A 160 -19.78 -20.20 0.45
CA HIS A 160 -21.09 -20.06 -0.16
C HIS A 160 -21.12 -18.86 -1.10
N THR A 161 -22.04 -18.88 -2.05
CA THR A 161 -22.33 -17.71 -2.89
C THR A 161 -23.48 -16.95 -2.24
N PHE A 162 -23.26 -15.66 -1.97
CA PHE A 162 -24.26 -14.80 -1.35
C PHE A 162 -24.71 -13.71 -2.33
N ASP A 163 -25.97 -13.29 -2.18
CA ASP A 163 -26.58 -12.20 -2.91
C ASP A 163 -26.89 -11.03 -1.97
N LEU A 164 -26.35 -9.84 -2.31
CA LEU A 164 -26.57 -8.59 -1.57
C LEU A 164 -28.00 -8.07 -1.68
N SER A 165 -28.76 -8.51 -2.70
CA SER A 165 -30.16 -8.15 -2.87
C SER A 165 -31.06 -8.84 -1.85
N GLY A 166 -30.69 -10.05 -1.42
CA GLY A 166 -31.37 -10.83 -0.40
C GLY A 166 -30.87 -10.55 1.02
N ARG A 167 -31.52 -11.16 2.01
CA ARG A 167 -31.08 -11.18 3.41
C ARG A 167 -30.96 -12.61 3.90
N LEU A 168 -30.04 -12.83 4.84
CA LEU A 168 -29.80 -14.15 5.42
C LEU A 168 -31.03 -14.60 6.22
N ASP A 169 -31.54 -15.79 5.87
CA ASP A 169 -32.64 -16.44 6.57
C ASP A 169 -32.13 -17.11 7.86
N ASP A 170 -32.86 -16.97 8.95
CA ASP A 170 -32.52 -17.56 10.25
C ASP A 170 -32.54 -19.09 10.22
N SER A 171 -33.28 -19.71 9.30
CA SER A 171 -33.30 -21.17 9.11
C SER A 171 -31.96 -21.74 8.64
N VAL A 172 -31.15 -20.93 7.93
CA VAL A 172 -29.85 -21.35 7.41
C VAL A 172 -28.68 -20.88 8.30
N ALA A 173 -28.93 -19.92 9.20
CA ALA A 173 -27.96 -19.44 10.16
C ALA A 173 -27.77 -20.42 11.34
N GLN A 174 -26.85 -21.37 11.18
CA GLN A 174 -26.52 -22.39 12.19
C GLN A 174 -25.62 -21.86 13.32
N GLY A 175 -24.94 -20.72 13.09
CA GLY A 175 -23.98 -20.12 14.01
C GLY A 175 -24.58 -19.24 15.10
N GLN A 176 -23.71 -18.80 16.01
CA GLN A 176 -24.09 -17.89 17.09
C GLN A 176 -23.65 -16.46 16.74
N PHE A 177 -24.46 -15.47 17.11
CA PHE A 177 -24.20 -14.07 16.81
C PHE A 177 -24.20 -13.23 18.09
N TYR A 178 -23.11 -12.51 18.33
CA TYR A 178 -22.90 -11.71 19.54
C TYR A 178 -22.53 -10.27 19.15
N THR A 179 -23.10 -9.30 19.85
CA THR A 179 -22.86 -7.87 19.60
C THR A 179 -22.45 -7.13 20.87
N THR A 180 -21.56 -6.14 20.71
CA THR A 180 -21.09 -5.30 21.81
C THR A 180 -21.14 -3.83 21.40
N ARG A 181 -22.05 -3.06 22.00
CA ARG A 181 -22.35 -1.65 21.63
C ARG A 181 -21.84 -0.65 22.66
N GLY A 182 -21.28 0.48 22.23
CA GLY A 182 -20.96 1.58 23.15
C GLY A 182 -22.24 2.26 23.66
N GLY A 183 -22.55 2.12 24.95
CA GLY A 183 -23.76 2.73 25.53
C GLY A 183 -24.21 2.08 26.82
N GLY A 184 -23.70 2.58 27.93
CA GLY A 184 -24.20 2.35 29.29
C GLY A 184 -23.50 3.36 30.19
N MET A 185 -24.27 4.24 30.84
CA MET A 185 -23.75 5.37 31.63
C MET A 185 -22.87 4.95 32.83
N ASP A 186 -22.87 3.65 33.18
CA ASP A 186 -22.45 3.17 34.51
C ASP A 186 -21.24 2.22 34.53
N SER A 187 -20.38 2.21 33.51
CA SER A 187 -19.14 1.45 33.61
C SER A 187 -17.95 2.28 33.19
N GLY A 188 -17.06 2.62 34.13
CA GLY A 188 -15.76 3.25 33.87
C GLY A 188 -14.79 2.37 33.03
N GLN A 189 -15.30 1.34 32.36
CA GLN A 189 -14.56 0.42 31.52
C GLN A 189 -14.66 0.83 30.05
N SER A 190 -13.51 0.95 29.37
CA SER A 190 -13.47 1.24 27.93
C SER A 190 -14.27 0.21 27.12
N LEU A 191 -14.97 0.64 26.07
CA LEU A 191 -15.70 -0.22 25.13
C LEU A 191 -14.86 -1.42 24.64
N PHE A 192 -13.60 -1.17 24.26
CA PHE A 192 -12.70 -2.21 23.77
C PHE A 192 -12.37 -3.27 24.83
N ARG A 193 -12.05 -2.87 26.06
CA ARG A 193 -11.78 -3.84 27.14
C ARG A 193 -12.99 -4.70 27.46
N ARG A 194 -14.20 -4.11 27.48
CA ARG A 194 -15.43 -4.87 27.69
C ARG A 194 -15.64 -5.89 26.56
N PHE A 195 -15.48 -5.47 25.30
CA PHE A 195 -15.57 -6.35 24.15
C PHE A 195 -14.58 -7.52 24.22
N ILE A 196 -13.30 -7.24 24.51
CA ILE A 196 -12.28 -8.28 24.68
C ILE A 196 -12.65 -9.25 25.80
N SER A 197 -13.17 -8.76 26.92
CA SER A 197 -13.62 -9.59 28.04
C SER A 197 -14.79 -10.51 27.65
N GLU A 198 -15.80 -9.97 26.97
CA GLU A 198 -16.97 -10.73 26.49
C GLU A 198 -16.55 -11.82 25.50
N VAL A 199 -15.75 -11.46 24.49
CA VAL A 199 -15.20 -12.39 23.49
C VAL A 199 -14.39 -13.50 24.16
N THR A 200 -13.48 -13.14 25.08
CA THR A 200 -12.66 -14.10 25.84
C THR A 200 -13.52 -15.07 26.63
N THR A 201 -14.56 -14.56 27.29
CA THR A 201 -15.50 -15.39 28.07
C THR A 201 -16.21 -16.39 27.17
N LYS A 202 -16.71 -15.94 26.01
CA LYS A 202 -17.41 -16.80 25.05
C LYS A 202 -16.52 -17.86 24.43
N ILE A 203 -15.25 -17.55 24.15
CA ILE A 203 -14.27 -18.53 23.63
C ILE A 203 -13.95 -19.61 24.67
N LYS A 204 -13.84 -19.23 25.95
CA LYS A 204 -13.57 -20.18 27.03
C LYS A 204 -14.78 -21.05 27.36
N SER A 205 -16.00 -20.53 27.20
CA SER A 205 -17.23 -21.29 27.45
C SER A 205 -17.65 -22.20 26.29
N SER A 206 -17.13 -21.99 25.09
CA SER A 206 -17.48 -22.77 23.89
C SER A 206 -16.60 -24.01 23.73
N PRO A 207 -17.08 -25.07 23.02
CA PRO A 207 -16.29 -26.28 22.77
C PRO A 207 -14.96 -25.98 22.08
N PRO A 208 -13.87 -26.75 22.34
CA PRO A 208 -12.55 -26.52 21.73
C PRO A 208 -12.54 -26.52 20.20
N THR A 209 -13.54 -27.14 19.57
CA THR A 209 -13.75 -27.19 18.12
C THR A 209 -14.48 -25.96 17.57
N ALA A 210 -15.06 -25.11 18.41
CA ALA A 210 -15.79 -23.93 17.96
C ALA A 210 -14.84 -22.87 17.39
N ILE A 211 -15.16 -22.38 16.18
CA ILE A 211 -14.49 -21.27 15.51
C ILE A 211 -15.20 -19.96 15.83
N HIS A 212 -14.41 -18.94 16.12
CA HIS A 212 -14.84 -17.59 16.48
C HIS A 212 -14.35 -16.60 15.42
N ARG A 213 -15.29 -15.91 14.77
CA ARG A 213 -15.02 -14.83 13.81
C ARG A 213 -15.25 -13.50 14.51
N ILE A 214 -14.20 -12.70 14.64
CA ILE A 214 -14.27 -11.35 15.21
C ILE A 214 -14.36 -10.36 14.05
N VAL A 215 -15.39 -9.52 14.08
CA VAL A 215 -15.77 -8.59 13.03
C VAL A 215 -15.75 -7.18 13.63
N VAL A 216 -14.90 -6.31 13.10
CA VAL A 216 -14.78 -4.93 13.58
C VAL A 216 -15.00 -3.98 12.42
N PRO A 217 -16.26 -3.56 12.16
CA PRO A 217 -16.55 -2.64 11.09
C PRO A 217 -16.15 -1.21 11.44
N SER A 218 -15.55 -0.53 10.47
CA SER A 218 -15.24 0.89 10.44
C SER A 218 -14.60 1.37 11.74
N LEU A 219 -13.53 0.68 12.16
CA LEU A 219 -12.77 0.99 13.37
C LEU A 219 -12.43 2.48 13.41
N LEU A 220 -12.65 3.12 14.57
CA LEU A 220 -12.47 4.56 14.79
C LEU A 220 -13.45 5.49 14.06
N SER A 221 -14.47 4.97 13.36
CA SER A 221 -15.50 5.83 12.78
C SER A 221 -16.21 6.65 13.87
N PRO A 222 -16.29 7.99 13.74
CA PRO A 222 -16.99 8.83 14.71
C PRO A 222 -18.48 8.50 14.88
N THR A 223 -19.08 7.78 13.92
CA THR A 223 -20.48 7.33 14.00
C THR A 223 -20.68 6.15 14.95
N LEU A 224 -19.63 5.36 15.22
CA LEU A 224 -19.71 4.11 15.99
C LEU A 224 -18.90 4.18 17.30
N TYR A 225 -17.84 4.99 17.32
CA TYR A 225 -16.89 5.04 18.42
C TYR A 225 -16.86 6.43 19.07
N PRO A 226 -16.94 6.52 20.41
CA PRO A 226 -16.80 7.78 21.11
C PRO A 226 -15.37 8.32 21.00
N PRO A 227 -15.14 9.63 21.15
CA PRO A 227 -13.79 10.22 21.08
C PRO A 227 -12.77 9.59 22.04
N SER A 228 -13.23 9.09 23.19
CA SER A 228 -12.39 8.39 24.16
C SER A 228 -11.79 7.10 23.60
N ALA A 229 -12.53 6.36 22.76
CA ALA A 229 -12.07 5.14 22.09
C ALA A 229 -11.08 5.45 20.96
N CYS A 230 -11.16 6.62 20.34
CA CYS A 230 -10.24 7.02 19.26
C CYS A 230 -8.87 7.48 19.75
N ARG A 231 -8.61 7.49 21.07
CA ARG A 231 -7.28 7.78 21.62
C ARG A 231 -6.29 6.68 21.20
N PRO A 232 -5.07 7.02 20.72
CA PRO A 232 -4.08 6.05 20.29
C PRO A 232 -3.79 4.96 21.32
N GLN A 233 -3.76 5.30 22.62
CA GLN A 233 -3.53 4.36 23.70
C GLN A 233 -4.62 3.29 23.78
N GLU A 234 -5.90 3.67 23.60
CA GLU A 234 -7.03 2.76 23.70
C GLU A 234 -7.08 1.79 22.52
N VAL A 235 -7.01 2.32 21.30
CA VAL A 235 -7.09 1.49 20.08
C VAL A 235 -5.85 0.61 19.89
N LEU A 236 -4.65 1.08 20.22
CA LEU A 236 -3.45 0.24 20.11
C LEU A 236 -3.41 -0.85 21.18
N GLN A 237 -3.88 -0.56 22.40
CA GLN A 237 -4.07 -1.60 23.42
C GLN A 237 -5.11 -2.63 22.96
N PHE A 238 -6.20 -2.18 22.35
CA PHE A 238 -7.22 -3.06 21.78
C PHE A 238 -6.65 -3.99 20.69
N LEU A 239 -5.94 -3.45 19.70
CA LEU A 239 -5.33 -4.26 18.63
C LEU A 239 -4.27 -5.22 19.19
N HIS A 240 -3.49 -4.79 20.18
CA HIS A 240 -2.55 -5.66 20.88
C HIS A 240 -3.26 -6.79 21.65
N GLN A 241 -4.40 -6.52 22.29
CA GLN A 241 -5.21 -7.54 22.95
C GLN A 241 -5.83 -8.52 21.95
N ILE A 242 -6.29 -8.05 20.79
CA ILE A 242 -6.72 -8.93 19.69
C ILE A 242 -5.59 -9.86 19.25
N ARG A 243 -4.38 -9.31 19.05
CA ARG A 243 -3.20 -10.13 18.72
C ARG A 243 -2.88 -11.15 19.81
N ALA A 244 -2.96 -10.75 21.08
CA ALA A 244 -2.76 -11.66 22.21
C ALA A 244 -3.79 -12.81 22.21
N LEU A 245 -5.07 -12.50 21.94
CA LEU A 245 -6.12 -13.53 21.81
C LEU A 245 -5.84 -14.50 20.67
N LEU A 246 -5.42 -14.00 19.51
CA LEU A 246 -5.05 -14.84 18.37
C LEU A 246 -3.91 -15.79 18.70
N ARG A 247 -2.92 -15.35 19.48
CA ARG A 247 -1.81 -16.23 19.92
C ARG A 247 -2.21 -17.17 21.06
N GLN A 248 -3.17 -16.80 21.89
CA GLN A 248 -3.70 -17.66 22.96
C GLN A 248 -4.60 -18.78 22.40
N PHE A 249 -5.35 -18.51 21.34
CA PHE A 249 -6.29 -19.44 20.73
C PHE A 249 -6.06 -19.57 19.20
N PRO A 250 -4.87 -20.00 18.77
CA PRO A 250 -4.43 -19.93 17.37
C PRO A 250 -5.23 -20.81 16.40
N SER A 251 -5.93 -21.83 16.90
CA SER A 251 -6.75 -22.74 16.08
C SER A 251 -8.24 -22.43 16.13
N ARG A 252 -8.65 -21.32 16.77
CA ARG A 252 -10.07 -21.05 17.05
C ARG A 252 -10.54 -19.66 16.65
N ILE A 253 -9.66 -18.69 16.44
CA ILE A 253 -10.05 -17.29 16.21
C ILE A 253 -9.59 -16.82 14.83
N VAL A 254 -10.44 -16.10 14.13
CA VAL A 254 -10.06 -15.34 12.94
C VAL A 254 -10.67 -13.94 13.01
N VAL A 255 -9.93 -12.91 12.58
CA VAL A 255 -10.36 -11.52 12.75
C VAL A 255 -10.33 -10.78 11.41
N MET A 256 -11.37 -9.98 11.16
CA MET A 256 -11.40 -9.02 10.07
C MET A 256 -11.84 -7.65 10.59
N ILE A 257 -11.05 -6.63 10.26
CA ILE A 257 -11.23 -5.25 10.72
C ILE A 257 -11.26 -4.35 9.49
N THR A 258 -12.21 -3.41 9.40
CA THR A 258 -12.11 -2.32 8.42
C THR A 258 -11.71 -0.99 9.05
N LEU A 259 -10.97 -0.18 8.30
CA LEU A 259 -10.49 1.13 8.73
C LEU A 259 -10.65 2.16 7.60
N PRO A 260 -11.46 3.22 7.80
CA PRO A 260 -11.60 4.28 6.80
C PRO A 260 -10.35 5.18 6.79
N ILE A 261 -9.47 4.95 5.83
CA ILE A 261 -8.19 5.68 5.75
C ILE A 261 -8.33 7.11 5.21
N SER A 262 -9.51 7.49 4.72
CA SER A 262 -9.88 8.89 4.49
C SER A 262 -9.93 9.72 5.78
N LEU A 263 -10.33 9.11 6.90
CA LEU A 263 -10.38 9.74 8.21
C LEU A 263 -9.08 9.54 9.00
N TYR A 264 -8.45 8.38 8.81
CA TYR A 264 -7.20 8.00 9.45
C TYR A 264 -6.17 7.65 8.38
N PRO A 265 -5.42 8.62 7.83
CA PRO A 265 -4.49 8.36 6.76
C PRO A 265 -3.38 7.38 7.16
N ARG A 266 -2.97 6.52 6.21
CA ARG A 266 -1.86 5.57 6.40
C ARG A 266 -0.52 6.23 6.72
N SER A 267 -0.36 7.51 6.39
CA SER A 267 0.81 8.32 6.77
C SER A 267 0.89 8.59 8.27
N THR A 268 -0.18 8.36 9.03
CA THR A 268 -0.19 8.57 10.48
C THR A 268 0.47 7.40 11.21
N GLY A 269 1.17 7.71 12.31
CA GLY A 269 1.81 6.68 13.14
C GLY A 269 0.83 5.70 13.76
N LEU A 270 -0.43 6.12 13.95
CA LEU A 270 -1.50 5.26 14.48
C LEU A 270 -1.80 4.09 13.54
N VAL A 271 -2.09 4.42 12.27
CA VAL A 271 -2.42 3.43 11.24
C VAL A 271 -1.20 2.55 10.96
N ARG A 272 0.00 3.14 10.87
CA ARG A 272 1.21 2.36 10.67
C ARG A 272 1.47 1.35 11.80
N ARG A 273 1.16 1.70 13.04
CA ARG A 273 1.24 0.75 14.16
C ARG A 273 0.14 -0.32 14.06
N ALA A 274 -1.07 0.02 13.64
CA ALA A 274 -2.14 -0.95 13.41
C ALA A 274 -1.74 -1.98 12.34
N GLU A 275 -1.21 -1.52 11.20
CA GLU A 275 -0.69 -2.38 10.12
C GLU A 275 0.39 -3.37 10.61
N LEU A 276 1.28 -2.93 11.50
CA LEU A 276 2.34 -3.79 12.05
C LEU A 276 1.82 -4.82 13.07
N ILE A 277 0.69 -4.53 13.71
CA ILE A 277 0.08 -5.43 14.70
C ILE A 277 -0.72 -6.53 14.00
N CYS A 278 -1.39 -6.22 12.90
CA CYS A 278 -2.20 -7.15 12.10
C CYS A 278 -1.33 -8.08 11.24
N ASP A 279 -1.82 -9.29 10.94
CA ASP A 279 -1.06 -10.28 10.17
C ASP A 279 -1.25 -10.09 8.65
N GLY A 280 -2.35 -9.49 8.22
CA GLY A 280 -2.61 -9.10 6.84
C GLY A 280 -3.17 -7.68 6.73
N VAL A 281 -2.86 -7.00 5.62
CA VAL A 281 -3.29 -5.64 5.32
C VAL A 281 -3.61 -5.54 3.83
N VAL A 282 -4.84 -5.18 3.51
CA VAL A 282 -5.32 -4.93 2.14
C VAL A 282 -6.01 -3.57 2.08
N GLU A 283 -5.97 -2.91 0.92
CA GLU A 283 -6.50 -1.58 0.69
C GLU A 283 -7.48 -1.60 -0.49
N LEU A 284 -8.70 -1.13 -0.24
CA LEU A 284 -9.74 -0.89 -1.24
C LEU A 284 -9.68 0.57 -1.67
N ILE A 285 -9.40 0.80 -2.95
CA ILE A 285 -9.31 2.14 -3.54
C ILE A 285 -10.48 2.30 -4.50
N SER A 286 -11.49 3.08 -4.10
CA SER A 286 -12.62 3.40 -4.97
C SER A 286 -12.18 4.29 -6.14
N LEU A 287 -12.62 3.98 -7.36
CA LEU A 287 -12.43 4.85 -8.52
C LEU A 287 -13.64 5.79 -8.63
N GLN A 288 -13.40 7.11 -8.63
CA GLN A 288 -14.46 8.07 -8.92
C GLN A 288 -14.89 7.91 -10.38
N GLN A 289 -16.16 7.57 -10.59
CA GLN A 289 -16.73 7.59 -11.94
C GLN A 289 -16.68 9.03 -12.46
N GLN A 290 -15.91 9.28 -13.52
CA GLN A 290 -15.99 10.53 -14.28
C GLN A 290 -17.41 10.63 -14.87
N PRO A 291 -18.18 11.69 -14.59
CA PRO A 291 -19.45 11.90 -15.25
C PRO A 291 -19.19 12.52 -16.62
N GLN A 292 -18.79 11.72 -17.62
CA GLN A 292 -18.78 12.12 -19.03
C GLN A 292 -18.63 10.90 -19.96
N HIS A 293 -19.73 10.46 -20.57
CA HIS A 293 -19.95 10.29 -22.03
C HIS A 293 -21.20 9.42 -22.27
N HIS A 294 -21.93 9.76 -23.33
CA HIS A 294 -23.18 9.17 -23.79
C HIS A 294 -23.23 7.63 -23.65
N ILE A 295 -24.32 7.15 -23.07
CA ILE A 295 -24.64 5.72 -23.00
C ILE A 295 -25.06 5.26 -24.41
N ASP A 296 -24.14 4.63 -25.14
CA ASP A 296 -24.52 3.71 -26.20
C ASP A 296 -25.13 2.47 -25.54
N ARG A 297 -26.45 2.31 -25.70
CA ARG A 297 -27.28 1.25 -25.08
C ARG A 297 -26.98 -0.17 -25.56
N ASN A 298 -25.87 -0.40 -26.27
CA ASN A 298 -25.60 -1.65 -27.00
C ASN A 298 -24.37 -2.46 -26.53
N SER A 299 -23.65 -2.07 -25.47
CA SER A 299 -22.60 -2.92 -24.87
C SER A 299 -23.07 -3.50 -23.54
N ALA A 300 -23.71 -4.67 -23.59
CA ALA A 300 -24.28 -5.34 -22.42
C ALA A 300 -23.25 -6.10 -21.54
N ASN A 301 -21.93 -5.95 -21.75
CA ASN A 301 -20.93 -6.79 -21.08
C ASN A 301 -19.63 -6.10 -20.64
N ASP A 302 -19.61 -4.77 -20.51
CA ASP A 302 -18.42 -4.09 -19.98
C ASP A 302 -18.46 -4.12 -18.43
N THR A 303 -17.68 -5.01 -17.84
CA THR A 303 -17.49 -5.10 -16.37
C THR A 303 -16.75 -3.86 -15.89
N LYS A 304 -17.50 -2.78 -15.63
CA LYS A 304 -16.94 -1.54 -15.06
C LYS A 304 -16.30 -1.83 -13.71
N ALA A 305 -14.98 -1.85 -13.67
CA ALA A 305 -14.22 -1.93 -12.44
C ALA A 305 -14.59 -0.74 -11.53
N GLN A 306 -14.98 -1.03 -10.29
CA GLN A 306 -15.42 -0.01 -9.31
C GLN A 306 -14.26 0.54 -8.48
N GLY A 307 -13.09 -0.10 -8.54
CA GLY A 307 -11.94 0.24 -7.72
C GLY A 307 -10.73 -0.64 -7.97
N LEU A 308 -9.67 -0.39 -7.22
CA LEU A 308 -8.47 -1.21 -7.14
C LEU A 308 -8.43 -1.93 -5.78
N PHE A 309 -8.05 -3.20 -5.80
CA PHE A 309 -7.73 -3.98 -4.62
C PHE A 309 -6.21 -4.09 -4.50
N ARG A 310 -5.61 -3.50 -3.46
CA ARG A 310 -4.16 -3.52 -3.24
C ARG A 310 -3.82 -4.35 -2.00
N ILE A 311 -2.81 -5.19 -2.13
CA ILE A 311 -2.30 -6.02 -1.03
C ILE A 311 -1.03 -5.37 -0.49
N HIS A 312 -0.98 -5.08 0.81
CA HIS A 312 0.20 -4.53 1.50
C HIS A 312 0.92 -5.60 2.32
N LEU A 313 0.16 -6.49 2.95
CA LEU A 313 0.66 -7.56 3.81
C LEU A 313 -0.25 -8.78 3.67
N LEU A 314 0.33 -9.95 3.47
CA LEU A 314 -0.38 -11.22 3.46
C LEU A 314 -0.11 -12.01 4.75
N PRO A 315 -1.15 -12.60 5.39
CA PRO A 315 -1.00 -13.42 6.58
C PRO A 315 0.03 -14.54 6.40
N ILE A 316 0.81 -14.83 7.46
CA ILE A 316 1.82 -15.91 7.57
C ILE A 316 3.04 -15.72 6.66
N PHE A 317 2.86 -15.30 5.41
CA PHE A 317 3.91 -15.13 4.41
C PHE A 317 4.95 -14.11 4.84
N HIS A 318 4.50 -12.96 5.33
CA HIS A 318 5.38 -11.88 5.76
C HIS A 318 5.99 -12.13 7.15
N GLU A 319 5.43 -13.04 7.95
CA GLU A 319 6.01 -13.44 9.24
C GLU A 319 7.23 -14.34 9.07
N LYS A 320 7.29 -15.13 7.98
CA LYS A 320 8.40 -16.06 7.71
C LYS A 320 9.57 -15.42 6.96
N GLY A 321 9.48 -14.16 6.55
CA GLY A 321 10.55 -13.46 5.82
C GLY A 321 10.89 -14.07 4.45
N VAL A 322 9.97 -14.83 3.86
CA VAL A 322 10.20 -15.59 2.62
C VAL A 322 10.08 -14.65 1.41
N ASP A 323 11.08 -14.66 0.54
CA ASP A 323 11.06 -13.95 -0.74
C ASP A 323 9.94 -14.54 -1.62
N TRP A 324 9.15 -13.66 -2.25
CA TRP A 324 8.00 -14.02 -3.09
C TRP A 324 8.36 -14.98 -4.25
N LYS A 325 9.65 -15.11 -4.56
CA LYS A 325 10.20 -16.00 -5.59
C LYS A 325 10.22 -17.47 -5.21
N GLU A 326 10.24 -17.82 -3.92
CA GLU A 326 10.37 -19.23 -3.48
C GLU A 326 9.05 -19.98 -3.35
N ALA A 327 7.90 -19.30 -3.40
CA ALA A 327 6.63 -19.86 -2.97
C ALA A 327 5.78 -20.58 -4.04
N GLY A 328 6.39 -21.08 -5.13
CA GLY A 328 5.72 -22.06 -6.00
C GLY A 328 4.40 -21.61 -6.65
N LEU A 329 4.05 -20.32 -6.66
CA LEU A 329 3.03 -19.78 -7.55
C LEU A 329 3.58 -19.88 -8.98
N GLY A 330 3.19 -20.96 -9.65
CA GLY A 330 3.70 -21.34 -10.95
C GLY A 330 3.70 -20.15 -11.93
N LYS A 331 4.83 -20.01 -12.63
CA LYS A 331 5.11 -19.11 -13.78
C LYS A 331 4.02 -19.04 -14.87
N ARG A 332 2.90 -19.76 -14.76
CA ARG A 332 1.93 -19.99 -15.84
C ARG A 332 0.57 -19.28 -15.71
N ASP A 333 0.18 -18.76 -14.54
CA ASP A 333 -1.09 -17.98 -14.42
C ASP A 333 -0.90 -16.46 -14.24
N TRP A 334 0.35 -16.01 -14.12
CA TRP A 334 0.71 -14.59 -14.06
C TRP A 334 0.41 -13.82 -15.36
N HIS A 335 0.49 -14.48 -16.53
CA HIS A 335 0.40 -13.82 -17.83
C HIS A 335 -1.01 -13.30 -18.20
N LYS A 336 -2.07 -13.75 -17.50
CA LYS A 336 -3.45 -13.27 -17.74
C LYS A 336 -3.92 -12.21 -16.75
N HIS A 337 -3.49 -12.28 -15.49
CA HIS A 337 -3.92 -11.32 -14.45
C HIS A 337 -2.98 -10.11 -14.31
N ALA A 338 -1.73 -10.21 -14.77
CA ALA A 338 -0.83 -9.06 -14.87
C ALA A 338 -1.27 -8.03 -15.93
N ARG A 339 -2.27 -8.34 -16.77
CA ARG A 339 -2.72 -7.44 -17.85
C ARG A 339 -3.53 -6.22 -17.39
N ILE A 340 -3.96 -6.17 -16.12
CA ILE A 340 -4.68 -5.01 -15.56
C ILE A 340 -3.83 -4.23 -14.54
N ILE A 341 -2.77 -4.85 -13.99
CA ILE A 341 -1.79 -4.16 -13.11
C ILE A 341 -0.57 -3.67 -13.90
N ALA A 342 -0.35 -4.19 -15.10
CA ALA A 342 0.62 -3.69 -16.05
C ALA A 342 -0.05 -3.22 -17.35
N THR A 343 -0.66 -2.03 -17.32
CA THR A 343 -0.22 -0.98 -18.25
C THR A 343 1.09 -0.38 -17.74
N MET A 344 2.06 -1.23 -17.42
CA MET A 344 3.45 -0.86 -17.51
C MET A 344 3.78 -1.14 -18.96
N GLU A 345 3.80 -0.07 -19.75
CA GLU A 345 4.95 0.15 -20.64
C GLU A 345 6.20 -0.45 -19.97
N ALA A 346 7.03 -1.18 -20.72
CA ALA A 346 8.36 -1.61 -20.26
C ALA A 346 8.95 -0.56 -19.31
N PRO A 347 9.50 -0.94 -18.12
CA PRO A 347 9.76 0.00 -17.03
C PRO A 347 10.38 1.26 -17.61
N LYS A 348 9.57 2.32 -17.67
CA LYS A 348 9.91 3.49 -18.46
C LYS A 348 11.21 4.03 -17.88
N LEU A 349 12.29 3.88 -18.64
CA LEU A 349 13.60 4.33 -18.21
C LEU A 349 13.48 5.81 -17.85
N ILE A 350 14.04 6.17 -16.71
CA ILE A 350 13.93 7.52 -16.20
C ILE A 350 14.91 8.41 -16.96
N ARG A 351 14.40 9.46 -17.60
CA ARG A 351 15.22 10.46 -18.28
C ARG A 351 15.93 11.34 -17.26
N ILE A 352 17.25 11.37 -17.31
CA ILE A 352 18.10 12.30 -16.56
C ILE A 352 18.63 13.35 -17.53
N ALA A 353 18.32 14.62 -17.28
CA ALA A 353 18.79 15.74 -18.09
C ALA A 353 20.22 16.12 -17.68
N ASN A 354 21.18 16.01 -18.59
CA ASN A 354 22.50 16.61 -18.41
C ASN A 354 22.47 18.06 -18.92
N ILE A 355 22.65 19.01 -18.01
CA ILE A 355 22.69 20.45 -18.30
C ILE A 355 23.95 21.01 -17.67
N SER A 356 24.91 21.43 -18.49
CA SER A 356 26.18 22.01 -18.04
C SER A 356 26.94 21.14 -17.01
N GLY A 357 26.92 19.82 -17.19
CA GLY A 357 27.57 18.87 -16.29
C GLY A 357 26.79 18.54 -15.02
N ARG A 358 25.56 19.03 -14.88
CA ARG A 358 24.64 18.72 -13.78
C ARG A 358 23.58 17.74 -14.25
N TYR A 359 23.28 16.74 -13.43
CA TYR A 359 22.29 15.72 -13.73
C TYR A 359 20.98 16.03 -13.01
N LEU A 360 19.96 16.42 -13.77
CA LEU A 360 18.71 16.95 -13.25
C LEU A 360 17.53 16.07 -13.63
N VAL A 361 16.59 15.89 -12.69
CA VAL A 361 15.31 15.23 -12.94
C VAL A 361 14.19 16.17 -12.56
N PHE A 362 13.41 16.58 -13.55
CA PHE A 362 12.35 17.57 -13.39
C PHE A 362 10.95 16.98 -13.22
N ASP A 363 10.75 15.74 -13.69
CA ASP A 363 9.44 15.10 -13.66
C ASP A 363 9.13 14.55 -12.25
N PRO A 364 8.05 15.00 -11.57
CA PRO A 364 7.69 14.50 -10.24
C PRO A 364 7.45 12.99 -10.20
N ASP A 365 6.92 12.41 -11.27
CA ASP A 365 6.64 10.96 -11.32
C ASP A 365 7.94 10.16 -11.44
N ALA A 366 8.90 10.63 -12.24
CA ALA A 366 10.25 10.10 -12.30
C ALA A 366 10.98 10.19 -10.95
N VAL A 367 10.91 11.32 -10.26
CA VAL A 367 11.50 11.50 -8.91
C VAL A 367 10.88 10.53 -7.90
N SER A 368 9.56 10.39 -7.94
CA SER A 368 8.83 9.44 -7.11
C SER A 368 9.25 7.99 -7.40
N ALA A 369 9.46 7.65 -8.67
CA ALA A 369 9.92 6.34 -9.09
C ALA A 369 11.36 6.05 -8.64
N LEU A 370 12.31 6.99 -8.80
CA LEU A 370 13.69 6.85 -8.29
C LEU A 370 13.71 6.58 -6.79
N ARG A 371 12.91 7.33 -6.03
CA ARG A 371 12.84 7.21 -4.57
C ARG A 371 12.25 5.88 -4.10
N ARG A 372 11.23 5.37 -4.80
CA ARG A 372 10.52 4.13 -4.40
C ARG A 372 11.18 2.86 -4.93
N ARG A 373 11.81 2.92 -6.11
CA ARG A 373 12.30 1.72 -6.83
C ARG A 373 13.81 1.59 -6.81
N ALA A 374 14.54 2.69 -6.70
CA ALA A 374 15.99 2.72 -6.77
C ALA A 374 16.67 3.37 -5.55
N ASN A 375 15.90 3.62 -4.48
CA ASN A 375 16.36 4.21 -3.22
C ASN A 375 17.17 5.52 -3.39
N THR A 376 16.93 6.24 -4.49
CA THR A 376 17.69 7.43 -4.86
C THR A 376 16.82 8.66 -4.66
N ASN A 377 17.27 9.58 -3.80
CA ASN A 377 16.52 10.79 -3.47
C ASN A 377 16.89 12.00 -4.34
N GLY A 378 18.17 12.14 -4.68
CA GLY A 378 18.74 13.39 -5.16
C GLY A 378 18.64 14.54 -4.15
N THR A 379 19.10 15.72 -4.55
CA THR A 379 19.00 16.97 -3.79
C THR A 379 18.04 17.92 -4.50
N LEU A 380 17.02 18.42 -3.82
CA LEU A 380 16.12 19.42 -4.40
C LEU A 380 16.90 20.73 -4.61
N VAL A 381 16.90 21.26 -5.84
CA VAL A 381 17.67 22.47 -6.20
C VAL A 381 16.83 23.56 -6.88
N GLY A 382 15.56 23.28 -7.19
CA GLY A 382 14.68 24.27 -7.81
C GLY A 382 14.08 25.25 -6.81
N THR A 383 13.75 26.45 -7.27
CA THR A 383 12.96 27.42 -6.49
C THR A 383 11.47 27.11 -6.62
N THR A 384 10.71 27.27 -5.54
CA THR A 384 9.24 27.14 -5.63
C THR A 384 8.67 28.35 -6.40
N PRO A 385 7.86 28.14 -7.45
CA PRO A 385 7.33 29.25 -8.25
C PRO A 385 6.49 30.26 -7.46
N GLN A 386 5.93 29.84 -6.32
CA GLN A 386 5.11 30.69 -5.44
C GLN A 386 5.97 31.56 -4.50
N GLN A 387 7.24 31.21 -4.29
CA GLN A 387 8.15 31.91 -3.37
C GLN A 387 9.57 31.98 -3.97
N PRO A 388 9.77 32.76 -5.05
CA PRO A 388 11.02 32.77 -5.83
C PRO A 388 12.24 33.30 -5.06
N THR A 389 12.04 34.02 -3.97
CA THR A 389 13.13 34.57 -3.13
C THR A 389 13.47 33.66 -1.94
N GLN A 390 12.79 32.51 -1.78
CA GLN A 390 13.00 31.63 -0.64
C GLN A 390 13.94 30.48 -0.98
N ASN A 391 15.19 30.57 -0.51
CA ASN A 391 16.22 29.55 -0.69
C ASN A 391 16.19 28.44 0.39
N ILE A 392 15.22 28.47 1.31
CA ILE A 392 15.14 27.53 2.45
C ILE A 392 14.38 26.24 2.06
N PHE A 393 13.36 26.34 1.21
CA PHE A 393 12.56 25.21 0.75
C PHE A 393 12.69 25.06 -0.76
N LEU A 394 13.65 24.24 -1.16
CA LEU A 394 13.89 23.93 -2.57
C LEU A 394 12.90 22.86 -3.05
N GLY A 395 12.41 23.02 -4.27
CA GLY A 395 11.54 22.10 -4.99
C GLY A 395 12.25 21.43 -6.17
N LEU A 396 11.46 20.91 -7.10
CA LEU A 396 11.98 20.33 -8.34
C LEU A 396 12.68 21.39 -9.21
N PRO A 397 13.75 21.02 -9.93
CA PRO A 397 14.26 19.65 -10.11
C PRO A 397 15.03 19.09 -8.91
N ILE A 398 15.20 17.77 -8.87
CA ILE A 398 16.28 17.15 -8.08
C ILE A 398 17.56 17.11 -8.90
N GLU A 399 18.68 17.32 -8.24
CA GLU A 399 20.03 17.07 -8.75
C GLU A 399 20.54 15.73 -8.23
N LEU A 400 21.01 14.90 -9.14
CA LEU A 400 21.66 13.61 -8.87
C LEU A 400 23.18 13.79 -8.94
N ARG A 401 23.88 13.09 -8.06
CA ARG A 401 25.34 13.06 -8.10
C ARG A 401 25.83 12.11 -9.20
N PRO A 402 27.03 12.33 -9.75
CA PRO A 402 27.58 11.46 -10.80
C PRO A 402 27.59 9.97 -10.42
N GLU A 403 27.88 9.65 -9.15
CA GLU A 403 27.93 8.26 -8.69
C GLU A 403 26.53 7.61 -8.60
N GLU A 404 25.50 8.40 -8.30
CA GLU A 404 24.12 7.93 -8.31
C GLU A 404 23.64 7.68 -9.73
N VAL A 405 24.00 8.58 -10.66
CA VAL A 405 23.67 8.44 -12.09
C VAL A 405 24.31 7.18 -12.67
N ASP A 406 25.59 6.95 -12.40
CA ASP A 406 26.30 5.74 -12.83
C ASP A 406 25.64 4.47 -12.26
N ALA A 407 25.26 4.46 -10.99
CA ALA A 407 24.53 3.33 -10.38
C ALA A 407 23.17 3.08 -11.05
N LEU A 408 22.41 4.13 -11.37
CA LEU A 408 21.11 4.04 -12.04
C LEU A 408 21.20 3.56 -13.48
N ILE A 409 22.25 3.97 -14.21
CA ILE A 409 22.50 3.51 -15.58
C ILE A 409 22.89 2.03 -15.57
N ARG A 410 23.83 1.62 -14.69
CA ARG A 410 24.28 0.21 -14.58
C ARG A 410 23.16 -0.76 -14.22
N THR A 411 22.20 -0.29 -13.41
CA THR A 411 21.02 -1.08 -13.02
C THR A 411 19.88 -0.99 -14.03
N ASN A 412 20.08 -0.32 -15.17
CA ASN A 412 19.10 -0.12 -16.24
C ASN A 412 17.79 0.49 -15.73
N VAL A 413 17.89 1.48 -14.83
CA VAL A 413 16.75 2.22 -14.27
C VAL A 413 16.56 3.56 -15.00
N ALA A 414 17.65 4.17 -15.45
CA ALA A 414 17.66 5.50 -16.03
C ALA A 414 18.63 5.61 -17.20
N TYR A 415 18.45 6.65 -18.01
CA TYR A 415 19.33 7.04 -19.11
C TYR A 415 19.59 8.54 -19.06
N VAL A 416 20.75 8.97 -19.56
CA VAL A 416 21.14 10.38 -19.58
C VAL A 416 20.94 10.96 -20.98
N VAL A 417 20.36 12.15 -21.03
CA VAL A 417 20.13 12.91 -22.26
C VAL A 417 20.87 14.23 -22.18
N ASP A 418 21.58 14.63 -23.23
CA ASP A 418 22.01 16.02 -23.40
C ASP A 418 20.77 16.88 -23.66
N ASP A 419 20.31 17.53 -22.61
CA ASP A 419 19.03 18.23 -22.62
C ASP A 419 19.12 19.52 -23.45
N VAL A 420 20.28 20.18 -23.48
CA VAL A 420 20.51 21.41 -24.27
C VAL A 420 20.48 21.09 -25.76
N ALA A 421 21.24 20.08 -26.19
CA ALA A 421 21.25 19.66 -27.59
C ALA A 421 19.88 19.13 -28.04
N ALA A 422 19.22 18.35 -27.18
CA ALA A 422 17.91 17.79 -27.47
C ALA A 422 16.84 18.89 -27.66
N HIS A 423 16.81 19.92 -26.81
CA HIS A 423 15.88 21.03 -26.97
C HIS A 423 16.20 21.88 -28.20
N GLN A 424 17.48 22.16 -28.47
CA GLN A 424 17.87 22.94 -29.63
C GLN A 424 17.44 22.26 -30.94
N SER A 425 17.63 20.95 -31.05
CA SER A 425 17.16 20.19 -32.22
C SER A 425 15.64 20.14 -32.28
N ALA A 426 14.95 19.83 -31.17
CA ALA A 426 13.49 19.80 -31.14
C ALA A 426 12.88 21.14 -31.58
N LEU A 427 13.48 22.27 -31.16
CA LEU A 427 13.05 23.60 -31.59
C LEU A 427 13.25 23.85 -33.09
N GLN A 428 14.33 23.31 -33.66
CA GLN A 428 14.62 23.43 -35.09
C GLN A 428 13.73 22.51 -35.96
N SER A 429 13.29 21.37 -35.42
CA SER A 429 12.49 20.36 -36.13
C SER A 429 10.97 20.44 -35.89
N LEU A 430 10.48 21.50 -35.22
CA LEU A 430 9.08 21.61 -34.79
C LEU A 430 8.11 21.74 -35.99
N ASP A 431 7.43 20.65 -36.29
CA ASP A 431 6.29 20.61 -37.20
C ASP A 431 5.09 21.44 -36.66
N HIS A 432 4.32 22.04 -37.57
CA HIS A 432 3.20 22.93 -37.24
C HIS A 432 2.09 22.21 -36.46
N ASP A 433 1.84 20.93 -36.77
CA ASP A 433 0.80 20.14 -36.10
C ASP A 433 1.26 19.70 -34.70
N SER A 434 2.53 19.34 -34.55
CA SER A 434 3.14 19.07 -33.23
C SER A 434 3.07 20.29 -32.30
N ARG A 435 3.33 21.48 -32.83
CA ARG A 435 3.16 22.75 -32.10
C ARG A 435 1.71 23.01 -31.70
N ARG A 436 0.75 22.74 -32.59
CA ARG A 436 -0.68 22.91 -32.33
C ARG A 436 -1.15 21.96 -31.23
N ALA A 437 -0.75 20.68 -31.29
CA ALA A 437 -1.07 19.67 -30.28
C ALA A 437 -0.53 20.07 -28.89
N TYR A 438 0.70 20.59 -28.83
CA TYR A 438 1.27 21.07 -27.58
C TYR A 438 0.51 22.24 -26.97
N ILE A 439 0.20 23.28 -27.76
CA ILE A 439 -0.60 24.41 -27.28
C ILE A 439 -1.98 23.94 -26.81
N GLY A 440 -2.59 22.98 -27.51
CA GLY A 440 -3.82 22.31 -27.08
C GLY A 440 -3.67 21.64 -25.70
N SER A 441 -2.60 20.88 -25.50
CA SER A 441 -2.30 20.21 -24.23
C SER A 441 -2.09 21.20 -23.07
N LEU A 442 -1.44 22.34 -23.32
CA LEU A 442 -1.27 23.41 -22.33
C LEU A 442 -2.60 24.06 -21.96
N ARG A 443 -3.46 24.32 -22.95
CA ARG A 443 -4.80 24.87 -22.72
C ARG A 443 -5.65 23.92 -21.88
N LEU A 444 -5.62 22.63 -22.17
CA LEU A 444 -6.34 21.62 -21.41
C LEU A 444 -5.84 21.55 -19.96
N ARG A 445 -4.51 21.45 -19.75
CA ARG A 445 -3.90 21.45 -18.41
C ARG A 445 -4.27 22.69 -17.62
N LYS A 446 -4.28 23.85 -18.27
CA LYS A 446 -4.71 25.11 -17.67
C LYS A 446 -6.18 25.08 -17.24
N GLN A 447 -7.08 24.58 -18.09
CA GLN A 447 -8.50 24.46 -17.73
C GLN A 447 -8.70 23.51 -16.54
N THR A 448 -8.01 22.37 -16.52
CA THR A 448 -8.05 21.42 -15.40
C THR A 448 -7.54 22.06 -14.12
N ALA A 449 -6.39 22.76 -14.17
CA ALA A 449 -5.83 23.45 -13.01
C ALA A 449 -6.78 24.53 -12.46
N HIS A 450 -7.43 25.31 -13.34
CA HIS A 450 -8.42 26.30 -12.93
C HIS A 450 -9.62 25.66 -12.21
N LYS A 451 -10.12 24.51 -12.70
CA LYS A 451 -11.22 23.78 -12.05
C LYS A 451 -10.83 23.30 -10.66
N VAL A 452 -9.69 22.64 -10.54
CA VAL A 452 -9.17 22.13 -9.24
C VAL A 452 -8.97 23.27 -8.24
N PHE A 453 -8.45 24.42 -8.69
CA PHE A 453 -8.24 25.56 -7.81
C PHE A 453 -9.57 26.20 -7.36
N ALA A 454 -10.55 26.28 -8.26
CA ALA A 454 -11.90 26.75 -7.92
C ALA A 454 -12.57 25.83 -6.89
N GLU A 455 -12.47 24.51 -7.06
CA GLU A 455 -12.98 23.52 -6.10
C GLU A 455 -12.29 23.64 -4.74
N MET A 456 -10.95 23.75 -4.72
CA MET A 456 -10.20 23.91 -3.47
C MET A 456 -10.56 25.22 -2.76
N ASN A 457 -10.77 26.32 -3.49
CA ASN A 457 -11.23 27.58 -2.92
C ASN A 457 -12.66 27.48 -2.37
N ALA A 458 -13.56 26.82 -3.09
CA ALA A 458 -14.92 26.56 -2.61
C ALA A 458 -14.91 25.71 -1.33
N GLN A 459 -14.04 24.70 -1.26
CA GLN A 459 -13.86 23.86 -0.07
C GLN A 459 -13.28 24.65 1.11
N LYS A 460 -12.31 25.54 0.88
CA LYS A 460 -11.79 26.44 1.93
C LYS A 460 -12.87 27.41 2.42
N ALA A 461 -13.68 27.95 1.51
CA ALA A 461 -14.78 28.86 1.84
C ALA A 461 -15.87 28.15 2.66
N SER A 462 -16.23 26.90 2.33
CA SER A 462 -17.21 26.13 3.10
C SER A 462 -16.70 25.75 4.49
N ILE A 463 -15.41 25.40 4.61
CA ILE A 463 -14.77 25.17 5.91
C ILE A 463 -14.78 26.46 6.75
N ALA A 464 -14.44 27.61 6.16
CA ALA A 464 -14.47 28.90 6.86
C ALA A 464 -15.90 29.28 7.30
N ALA A 465 -16.90 29.07 6.45
CA ALA A 465 -18.31 29.30 6.77
C ALA A 465 -18.77 28.42 7.94
N SER A 466 -18.45 27.12 7.91
CA SER A 466 -18.80 26.19 9.01
C SER A 466 -18.12 26.56 10.33
N LYS A 467 -16.92 27.15 10.28
CA LYS A 467 -16.19 27.63 11.47
C LYS A 467 -16.80 28.92 12.03
N ALA A 468 -17.27 29.82 11.17
CA ALA A 468 -17.97 31.03 11.57
C ALA A 468 -19.37 30.74 12.15
N GLU A 469 -20.07 29.74 11.62
CA GLU A 469 -21.39 29.30 12.09
C GLU A 469 -21.28 28.68 13.50
N ARG A 470 -20.27 27.83 13.74
CA ARG A 470 -19.96 27.29 15.08
C ARG A 470 -19.59 28.34 16.12
N GLN A 471 -19.05 29.50 15.70
CA GLN A 471 -18.77 30.63 16.61
C GLN A 471 -20.01 31.48 16.92
N ARG A 472 -21.01 31.49 16.03
CA ARG A 472 -22.30 32.16 16.29
C ARG A 472 -23.17 31.35 17.25
N ASP A 473 -23.20 30.03 17.11
CA ASP A 473 -23.98 29.15 17.99
C ASP A 473 -23.43 29.07 19.42
N SER A 474 -22.17 29.44 19.67
CA SER A 474 -21.61 29.53 21.02
C SER A 474 -21.92 30.85 21.75
N THR A 475 -22.62 31.79 21.11
CA THR A 475 -22.86 33.14 21.66
C THR A 475 -24.35 33.47 21.68
N SER A 476 -25.15 32.71 22.45
CA SER A 476 -26.54 33.04 22.73
C SER A 476 -26.79 33.15 24.26
N THR A 477 -26.49 34.32 24.81
CA THR A 477 -27.12 34.84 26.04
C THR A 477 -27.35 36.33 25.86
N PRO A 478 -28.55 36.88 26.13
CA PRO A 478 -28.83 38.29 25.94
C PRO A 478 -28.50 39.06 27.23
N THR A 479 -27.57 40.02 27.18
CA THR A 479 -27.60 41.14 28.11
C THR A 479 -27.01 42.38 27.46
N SER A 480 -27.69 43.48 27.73
CA SER A 480 -27.60 44.84 27.17
C SER A 480 -26.31 45.60 27.49
N THR A 481 -25.87 46.40 26.51
CA THR A 481 -25.16 47.70 26.60
C THR A 481 -23.95 47.83 27.53
N SER A 482 -22.76 48.00 26.95
CA SER A 482 -22.11 49.33 26.81
C SER A 482 -20.75 49.24 26.12
N SER A 483 -20.39 50.35 25.51
CA SER A 483 -19.26 50.64 24.62
C SER A 483 -17.87 50.52 25.23
N ALA A 484 -16.94 49.91 24.49
CA ALA A 484 -15.53 50.35 24.39
C ALA A 484 -14.82 49.68 23.20
N ALA A 485 -14.48 50.45 22.18
CA ALA A 485 -13.30 50.25 21.33
C ALA A 485 -12.18 51.18 21.87
N PRO A 486 -10.88 51.04 21.53
CA PRO A 486 -10.27 50.41 20.35
C PRO A 486 -9.10 49.46 20.73
N ASP A 487 -8.44 48.70 19.85
CA ASP A 487 -7.39 49.22 18.97
C ASP A 487 -7.02 48.23 17.86
N SER A 488 -6.96 48.75 16.63
CA SER A 488 -6.66 48.03 15.40
C SER A 488 -5.42 48.65 14.78
N LEU A 489 -4.29 47.94 14.83
CA LEU A 489 -3.11 48.30 14.05
C LEU A 489 -3.31 47.88 12.59
N LYS A 490 -3.83 48.83 11.80
CA LYS A 490 -3.74 48.85 10.34
C LYS A 490 -2.33 49.29 9.94
N SER A 491 -1.67 48.53 9.09
CA SER A 491 -0.67 49.07 8.17
C SER A 491 -1.32 49.22 6.80
N ASP A 492 -1.78 50.44 6.52
CA ASP A 492 -2.27 50.86 5.22
C ASP A 492 -1.13 50.98 4.21
N GLY A 493 -1.45 50.66 2.95
CA GLY A 493 -0.51 50.69 1.83
C GLY A 493 -1.18 50.81 0.47
N GLY A 494 -2.22 51.64 0.35
CA GLY A 494 -2.52 52.48 -0.83
C GLY A 494 -2.96 51.84 -2.16
N PRO A 495 -3.60 52.64 -3.05
CA PRO A 495 -4.61 52.18 -3.98
C PRO A 495 -4.05 51.97 -5.39
N PHE A 496 -3.76 50.72 -5.74
CA PHE A 496 -3.88 50.31 -7.14
C PHE A 496 -5.11 49.44 -7.27
N SER A 497 -6.22 50.09 -7.62
CA SER A 497 -7.27 49.46 -8.40
C SER A 497 -6.63 48.96 -9.70
N ARG A 498 -6.18 47.71 -9.71
CA ARG A 498 -5.98 46.94 -10.93
C ARG A 498 -7.02 45.85 -10.88
N ASN A 499 -8.06 46.07 -11.67
CA ASN A 499 -8.93 45.08 -12.30
C ASN A 499 -8.73 43.66 -11.77
N SER A 500 -9.79 43.11 -11.19
CA SER A 500 -10.04 41.67 -11.07
C SER A 500 -10.17 41.03 -12.47
N GLN A 501 -9.19 41.21 -13.34
CA GLN A 501 -8.85 40.22 -14.34
C GLN A 501 -8.16 39.13 -13.54
N VAL A 502 -8.89 38.02 -13.34
CA VAL A 502 -8.33 36.71 -13.01
C VAL A 502 -6.98 36.61 -13.74
N THR A 503 -5.87 36.74 -13.02
CA THR A 503 -4.55 36.48 -13.57
C THR A 503 -4.62 35.08 -14.16
N LEU A 504 -4.58 35.01 -15.49
CA LEU A 504 -4.53 33.75 -16.23
C LEU A 504 -3.45 32.90 -15.57
N LEU A 505 -3.82 31.83 -14.88
CA LEU A 505 -2.82 30.86 -14.41
C LEU A 505 -2.16 30.28 -15.66
N GLY A 506 -0.89 30.62 -15.87
CA GLY A 506 -0.04 29.93 -16.83
C GLY A 506 0.35 28.59 -16.23
N VAL A 507 0.06 27.48 -16.90
CA VAL A 507 0.63 26.18 -16.54
C VAL A 507 1.97 26.08 -17.23
N THR A 508 3.05 26.16 -16.46
CA THR A 508 4.40 25.82 -16.92
C THR A 508 4.61 24.33 -16.70
N PRO A 509 4.73 23.50 -17.76
CA PRO A 509 5.06 22.09 -17.61
C PRO A 509 6.37 21.94 -16.86
N THR A 510 6.44 20.96 -15.95
CA THR A 510 7.66 20.63 -15.23
C THR A 510 8.66 19.86 -16.10
N SER A 511 8.23 19.27 -17.22
CA SER A 511 9.10 18.48 -18.10
C SER A 511 8.71 18.64 -19.56
N SER A 512 9.70 18.60 -20.43
CA SER A 512 9.59 18.60 -21.89
C SER A 512 9.58 17.19 -22.50
N ALA A 513 9.39 16.14 -21.69
CA ALA A 513 9.39 14.74 -22.13
C ALA A 513 8.44 14.44 -23.30
N ASN A 514 7.40 15.24 -23.50
CA ASN A 514 6.45 15.09 -24.62
C ASN A 514 6.97 15.64 -25.97
N HIS A 515 8.14 16.29 -25.97
CA HIS A 515 8.73 16.94 -27.15
C HIS A 515 10.05 16.33 -27.61
N ILE A 516 10.71 15.59 -26.72
CA ILE A 516 12.03 15.02 -26.98
C ILE A 516 11.82 13.53 -27.13
N SER A 517 12.11 12.99 -28.33
CA SER A 517 12.10 11.55 -28.55
C SER A 517 13.10 10.88 -27.60
N PRO A 518 12.72 9.78 -26.92
CA PRO A 518 13.60 9.07 -25.97
C PRO A 518 14.96 8.67 -26.55
N ASP A 519 15.01 8.38 -27.85
CA ASP A 519 16.16 7.75 -28.49
C ASP A 519 17.10 8.74 -29.20
N ALA A 520 16.66 9.97 -29.45
CA ALA A 520 17.37 10.87 -30.36
C ALA A 520 18.67 11.47 -29.77
N TYR A 521 18.80 11.51 -28.44
CA TYR A 521 19.89 12.23 -27.75
C TYR A 521 20.36 11.55 -26.46
N ALA A 522 20.15 10.23 -26.33
CA ALA A 522 20.72 9.47 -25.24
C ALA A 522 22.26 9.50 -25.36
N LEU A 523 22.94 10.00 -24.32
CA LEU A 523 24.41 9.98 -24.31
C LEU A 523 24.90 8.53 -24.23
N PRO A 524 25.87 8.12 -25.06
CA PRO A 524 26.48 6.82 -24.94
C PRO A 524 27.06 6.64 -23.54
N VAL A 525 26.69 5.52 -22.92
CA VAL A 525 27.20 5.15 -21.59
C VAL A 525 28.59 4.59 -21.81
N GLU A 526 29.60 5.46 -21.75
CA GLU A 526 30.95 4.98 -21.50
C GLU A 526 31.04 4.63 -20.02
N PRO A 527 31.27 3.36 -19.65
CA PRO A 527 31.53 3.00 -18.26
C PRO A 527 32.85 3.66 -17.88
N SER A 528 32.77 4.87 -17.33
CA SER A 528 33.97 5.47 -16.75
C SER A 528 34.51 4.47 -15.73
N ASN A 529 35.78 4.09 -15.88
CA ASN A 529 36.56 3.33 -14.89
C ASN A 529 36.76 4.17 -13.61
N SER A 530 35.69 4.77 -13.11
CA SER A 530 35.69 5.55 -11.90
C SER A 530 35.61 4.57 -10.75
N GLU A 531 36.76 4.29 -10.15
CA GLU A 531 36.85 3.65 -8.82
C GLU A 531 35.97 4.40 -7.80
N LYS A 532 35.70 5.69 -8.04
CA LYS A 532 34.82 6.55 -7.24
C LYS A 532 33.35 6.21 -7.49
N GLY A 533 32.60 6.02 -6.42
CA GLY A 533 31.17 5.69 -6.43
C GLY A 533 30.86 4.22 -6.15
N SER A 534 31.87 3.39 -5.92
CA SER A 534 31.68 1.97 -5.59
C SER A 534 30.95 1.79 -4.25
N LEU A 535 31.26 2.61 -3.25
CA LEU A 535 30.57 2.61 -1.98
C LEU A 535 29.10 3.04 -2.13
N CYS A 536 28.84 4.05 -2.97
CA CYS A 536 27.48 4.49 -3.30
C CYS A 536 26.68 3.34 -3.93
N GLN A 537 27.24 2.68 -4.94
CA GLN A 537 26.61 1.55 -5.60
C GLN A 537 26.34 0.39 -4.63
N PHE A 538 27.32 0.06 -3.78
CA PHE A 538 27.16 -0.97 -2.75
C PHE A 538 26.03 -0.64 -1.76
N MET A 539 25.95 0.61 -1.31
CA MET A 539 24.91 1.04 -0.38
C MET A 539 23.51 0.99 -1.00
N LEU A 540 23.35 1.52 -2.22
CA LEU A 540 22.07 1.47 -2.94
C LEU A 540 21.64 0.02 -3.21
N GLY A 541 22.58 -0.84 -3.59
CA GLY A 541 22.34 -2.28 -3.82
C GLY A 541 21.91 -3.04 -2.57
N ASN A 542 22.33 -2.58 -1.38
CA ASN A 542 21.90 -3.14 -0.10
C ASN A 542 20.64 -2.47 0.50
N GLY A 543 19.96 -1.60 -0.26
CA GLY A 543 18.71 -0.99 0.17
C GLY A 543 18.84 0.30 0.99
N TYR A 544 20.04 0.84 1.15
CA TYR A 544 20.26 2.11 1.85
C TYR A 544 19.91 3.31 0.99
N PHE A 545 19.57 4.40 1.66
CA PHE A 545 19.37 5.72 1.05
C PHE A 545 20.53 6.63 1.44
N MET A 546 20.85 7.61 0.60
CA MET A 546 21.95 8.54 0.86
C MET A 546 21.57 9.98 0.55
N THR A 547 22.10 10.90 1.36
CA THR A 547 22.11 12.34 1.08
C THR A 547 23.53 12.88 1.19
N PRO A 548 23.81 14.12 0.74
CA PRO A 548 25.12 14.73 0.93
C PRO A 548 25.52 14.79 2.42
N GLY A 549 26.71 14.31 2.74
CA GLY A 549 27.25 14.27 4.11
C GLY A 549 28.02 15.52 4.53
N LEU A 550 28.17 16.52 3.65
CA LEU A 550 29.13 17.63 3.81
C LEU A 550 28.95 18.38 5.14
N ARG A 551 27.70 18.56 5.60
CA ARG A 551 27.39 19.20 6.89
C ARG A 551 27.99 18.48 8.10
N PHE A 552 28.29 17.19 7.97
CA PHE A 552 28.83 16.33 9.01
C PHE A 552 30.28 15.92 8.74
N GLY A 553 30.95 16.59 7.79
CA GLY A 553 32.33 16.28 7.41
C GLY A 553 32.50 14.92 6.73
N ALA A 554 31.46 14.40 6.09
CA ALA A 554 31.49 13.14 5.37
C ALA A 554 30.99 13.29 3.93
N ARG A 555 31.24 12.29 3.09
CA ARG A 555 30.74 12.28 1.70
C ARG A 555 29.24 11.99 1.65
N TYR A 556 28.79 11.02 2.44
CA TYR A 556 27.40 10.57 2.49
C TYR A 556 26.84 10.57 3.91
N SER A 557 25.62 11.06 4.09
CA SER A 557 24.78 10.63 5.21
C SER A 557 23.99 9.41 4.74
N VAL A 558 24.15 8.27 5.40
CA VAL A 558 23.55 6.99 4.97
C VAL A 558 22.40 6.60 5.90
N TYR A 559 21.26 6.26 5.31
CA TYR A 559 20.01 6.00 6.00
C TYR A 559 19.53 4.56 5.71
N PRO A 560 19.00 3.84 6.71
CA PRO A 560 18.44 2.50 6.51
C PRO A 560 17.14 2.50 5.70
N GLY A 561 16.60 3.67 5.39
CA GLY A 561 15.37 3.88 4.64
C GLY A 561 15.24 5.35 4.25
N ASP A 562 14.09 5.72 3.68
CA ASP A 562 13.84 7.06 3.17
C ASP A 562 14.19 8.19 4.18
N PRO A 563 15.03 9.18 3.83
CA PRO A 563 15.44 10.29 4.71
C PRO A 563 14.31 11.16 5.26
N LEU A 564 13.09 11.12 4.68
CA LEU A 564 11.92 11.79 5.25
C LEU A 564 11.34 11.04 6.47
N ARG A 565 11.71 9.78 6.65
CA ARG A 565 11.17 8.89 7.70
C ARG A 565 12.25 8.40 8.66
N PHE A 566 13.48 8.26 8.18
CA PHE A 566 14.59 7.69 8.93
C PHE A 566 15.66 8.75 9.21
N HIS A 567 16.33 8.60 10.35
CA HIS A 567 17.58 9.32 10.59
C HIS A 567 18.74 8.54 9.96
N ALA A 568 19.81 9.25 9.61
CA ALA A 568 21.03 8.59 9.15
C ALA A 568 21.53 7.65 10.25
N HIS A 569 22.17 6.55 9.88
CA HIS A 569 22.90 5.68 10.81
C HIS A 569 24.40 5.90 10.67
N PHE A 570 24.87 6.18 9.46
CA PHE A 570 26.28 6.32 9.16
C PHE A 570 26.59 7.67 8.52
N MET A 571 27.79 8.18 8.83
CA MET A 571 28.47 9.20 8.05
C MET A 571 29.58 8.50 7.28
N ALA A 572 29.47 8.43 5.96
CA ALA A 572 30.27 7.53 5.14
C ALA A 572 31.23 8.25 4.19
N ASN A 573 32.47 7.77 4.13
CA ASN A 573 33.51 8.17 3.19
C ASN A 573 34.01 6.96 2.39
N GLU A 574 34.39 7.21 1.14
CA GLU A 574 34.97 6.22 0.24
C GLU A 574 36.47 6.53 0.07
N TYR A 575 37.30 5.50 0.19
CA TYR A 575 38.74 5.54 -0.03
C TYR A 575 39.13 4.47 -1.06
N GLY A 576 40.22 4.72 -1.79
CA GLY A 576 40.85 3.75 -2.66
C GLY A 576 41.34 2.52 -1.89
N TRP A 577 41.48 1.39 -2.57
CA TRP A 577 41.83 0.12 -1.92
C TRP A 577 43.20 0.15 -1.23
N GLU A 578 44.19 0.72 -1.91
CA GLU A 578 45.56 0.90 -1.43
C GLU A 578 45.81 2.36 -0.99
N GLU A 579 44.74 3.15 -0.81
CA GLU A 579 44.87 4.55 -0.37
C GLU A 579 45.23 4.57 1.12
N GLU A 580 46.36 5.20 1.45
CA GLU A 580 46.71 5.46 2.84
C GLU A 580 45.73 6.48 3.44
N ILE A 581 44.98 6.07 4.47
CA ILE A 581 44.01 6.94 5.15
C ILE A 581 44.74 7.71 6.25
N PRO A 582 44.81 9.06 6.19
CA PRO A 582 45.41 9.85 7.26
C PRO A 582 44.70 9.61 8.59
N ILE A 583 45.45 9.36 9.67
CA ILE A 583 44.86 9.10 10.99
C ILE A 583 43.97 10.24 11.48
N LEU A 584 44.28 11.48 11.08
CA LEU A 584 43.47 12.66 11.38
C LEU A 584 42.08 12.61 10.73
N ASP A 585 41.94 11.99 9.56
CA ASP A 585 40.64 11.85 8.89
C ASP A 585 39.77 10.81 9.59
N ILE A 586 40.38 9.74 10.11
CA ILE A 586 39.70 8.74 10.95
C ILE A 586 39.24 9.39 12.26
N VAL A 587 40.14 10.11 12.94
CA VAL A 587 39.84 10.81 14.21
C VAL A 587 38.78 11.88 14.00
N GLY A 588 38.92 12.70 12.97
CA GLY A 588 37.99 13.77 12.61
C GLY A 588 36.62 13.25 12.21
N GLY A 589 36.57 12.29 11.28
CA GLY A 589 35.33 11.65 10.83
C GLY A 589 34.60 10.92 11.97
N GLY A 590 35.35 10.15 12.77
CA GLY A 590 34.84 9.50 13.98
C GLY A 590 34.24 10.51 14.97
N ARG A 591 34.97 11.58 15.29
CA ARG A 591 34.50 12.62 16.22
C ARG A 591 33.22 13.31 15.71
N LEU A 592 33.19 13.70 14.44
CA LEU A 592 32.04 14.39 13.86
C LEU A 592 30.81 13.49 13.79
N ALA A 593 30.97 12.22 13.40
CA ALA A 593 29.87 11.26 13.36
C ALA A 593 29.33 10.95 14.77
N THR A 594 30.21 10.67 15.74
CA THR A 594 29.79 10.34 17.10
C THR A 594 29.12 11.53 17.80
N ALA A 595 29.55 12.77 17.54
CA ALA A 595 28.90 13.98 18.07
C ALA A 595 27.41 14.08 17.68
N VAL A 596 27.03 13.52 16.52
CA VAL A 596 25.63 13.45 16.07
C VAL A 596 25.00 12.06 16.28
N LYS A 597 25.61 11.21 17.12
CA LYS A 597 25.17 9.84 17.43
C LYS A 597 25.05 8.97 16.18
N LYS A 598 26.10 8.96 15.35
CA LYS A 598 26.23 8.17 14.12
C LYS A 598 27.56 7.44 14.14
N ALA A 599 27.63 6.27 13.51
CA ALA A 599 28.90 5.61 13.28
C ALA A 599 29.60 6.23 12.05
N PHE A 600 30.91 6.40 12.13
CA PHE A 600 31.69 6.80 10.96
C PHE A 600 31.98 5.57 10.13
N LEU A 601 31.58 5.57 8.87
CA LEU A 601 31.76 4.45 7.96
C LEU A 601 32.82 4.80 6.92
N ILE A 602 33.77 3.90 6.74
CA ILE A 602 34.73 3.97 5.65
C ILE A 602 34.55 2.74 4.76
N GLY A 603 34.76 2.88 3.46
CA GLY A 603 34.72 1.73 2.56
C GLY A 603 35.52 1.95 1.29
N GLY A 604 35.94 0.84 0.69
CA GLY A 604 36.72 0.82 -0.54
C GLY A 604 36.47 -0.45 -1.35
N ARG A 605 36.62 -0.35 -2.66
CA ARG A 605 36.43 -1.48 -3.59
C ARG A 605 37.68 -2.33 -3.66
N GLN A 606 37.55 -3.63 -3.41
CA GLN A 606 38.63 -4.58 -3.62
C GLN A 606 38.83 -4.82 -5.13
N LEU A 607 40.07 -4.64 -5.60
CA LEU A 607 40.45 -5.02 -6.96
C LEU A 607 40.57 -6.55 -7.01
N SER A 608 39.81 -7.20 -7.90
CA SER A 608 39.92 -8.65 -8.10
C SER A 608 41.24 -8.97 -8.80
N THR A 609 42.06 -9.82 -8.18
CA THR A 609 43.34 -10.30 -8.72
C THR A 609 43.20 -11.61 -9.52
N SER A 610 41.99 -12.17 -9.67
CA SER A 610 41.76 -13.44 -10.37
C SER A 610 40.62 -13.34 -11.38
N PRO A 611 40.81 -13.76 -12.65
CA PRO A 611 39.79 -13.65 -13.70
C PRO A 611 38.58 -14.59 -13.51
N ASP A 612 38.64 -15.57 -12.61
CA ASP A 612 37.66 -16.66 -12.51
C ASP A 612 36.77 -16.64 -11.25
N THR A 613 36.74 -15.58 -10.44
CA THR A 613 35.81 -15.57 -9.29
C THR A 613 35.31 -14.18 -8.88
N ALA A 614 33.97 -14.05 -8.98
CA ALA A 614 33.07 -13.10 -8.32
C ALA A 614 33.21 -11.59 -8.60
N LEU A 615 32.05 -10.95 -8.65
CA LEU A 615 31.83 -9.52 -8.79
C LEU A 615 32.74 -8.70 -7.84
N PRO A 616 33.17 -7.49 -8.24
CA PRO A 616 33.96 -6.61 -7.36
C PRO A 616 33.25 -6.42 -6.02
N THR A 617 33.97 -6.70 -4.92
CA THR A 617 33.43 -6.61 -3.55
C THR A 617 33.88 -5.31 -2.90
N VAL A 618 32.94 -4.58 -2.30
CA VAL A 618 33.25 -3.42 -1.46
C VAL A 618 33.42 -3.89 -0.02
N ARG A 619 34.52 -3.50 0.63
CA ARG A 619 34.72 -3.72 2.06
C ARG A 619 34.45 -2.42 2.79
N SER A 620 33.75 -2.51 3.92
CA SER A 620 33.46 -1.36 4.77
C SER A 620 33.76 -1.65 6.23
N PHE A 621 34.09 -0.60 6.97
CA PHE A 621 34.34 -0.60 8.40
C PHE A 621 33.55 0.53 9.06
N SER A 622 32.96 0.25 10.22
CA SER A 622 32.35 1.26 11.08
C SER A 622 33.26 1.57 12.27
N ILE A 623 33.44 2.84 12.55
CA ILE A 623 34.32 3.36 13.59
C ILE A 623 33.49 4.19 14.57
N GLU A 624 33.69 3.93 15.86
CA GLU A 624 33.08 4.64 16.97
C GLU A 624 34.10 4.86 18.09
N TRP A 625 33.94 5.96 18.83
CA TRP A 625 34.80 6.24 19.99
C TRP A 625 34.41 5.37 21.17
N ALA A 626 35.38 4.59 21.69
CA ALA A 626 35.18 3.81 22.90
C ALA A 626 35.03 4.74 24.12
N GLY A 627 33.89 4.67 24.82
CA GLY A 627 33.67 5.37 26.08
C GLY A 627 32.70 6.56 26.04
N MET A 628 31.78 6.62 25.06
CA MET A 628 30.68 7.59 25.02
C MET A 628 29.33 6.99 25.39
#